data_AF-A0A2P8CPQ2-F1
#
_entry.id   AF-A0A2P8CPQ2-F1
#
_cell.length_a   1.000
_cell.length_b   1.000
_cell.length_c   1.000
_cell.angle_alpha   90.00
_cell.angle_beta   90.00
_cell.angle_gamma   90.00
#
_symmetry.space_group_name_H-M   'P 1'
#
loop_
_entity.id
_entity.type
_entity.pdbx_description
1 polymer ?
#
loop_
_entity_poly.entity_id
_entity_poly.type
_entity_poly.pdbx_seq_one_letter_code
_entity_poly.pdbx_strand_id
1 'polypeptide(L)'
;MKTWKRTAVLAFFSMFLLGINAYSNNGDGTVPGSVNTITRTACLPGFAGCSNDDINIRLSTAVGIGASTETFSANDLHTYPINQTRIKVTKTGTGIASTGTYSLPAAIGDQVVIPSTDGILPYTVIITKTAAGQFKLQVSNLSL
;
A
#
# COMPACT_ATOMS: atom_id res chain seq x y z
N MET A 1 25.77 47.89 -13.93
CA MET A 1 24.41 48.02 -13.37
C MET A 1 23.58 46.80 -13.75
N LYS A 2 22.66 46.42 -12.87
CA LYS A 2 21.58 45.40 -12.97
C LYS A 2 21.95 43.92 -12.75
N THR A 3 21.72 43.53 -11.49
CA THR A 3 21.46 42.19 -10.98
C THR A 3 20.08 41.67 -11.43
N TRP A 4 19.98 40.37 -11.70
CA TRP A 4 18.73 39.60 -11.66
C TRP A 4 19.09 38.15 -11.32
N LYS A 5 19.07 37.76 -10.04
CA LYS A 5 17.96 37.15 -9.29
C LYS A 5 17.43 35.84 -9.89
N ARG A 6 17.79 34.76 -9.20
CA ARG A 6 17.21 33.40 -9.16
C ARG A 6 15.68 33.41 -9.32
N THR A 7 15.09 32.43 -10.02
CA THR A 7 13.86 31.72 -9.60
C THR A 7 13.72 30.40 -10.37
N ALA A 8 13.27 29.38 -9.65
CA ALA A 8 13.13 27.97 -9.97
C ALA A 8 12.16 27.61 -11.09
N VAL A 9 12.35 26.43 -11.69
CA VAL A 9 11.25 25.53 -12.06
C VAL A 9 11.66 24.11 -11.70
N LEU A 10 11.11 23.60 -10.59
CA LEU A 10 11.00 22.17 -10.31
C LEU A 10 10.14 21.55 -11.42
N ALA A 11 10.73 20.73 -12.29
CA ALA A 11 9.99 19.82 -13.15
C ALA A 11 9.84 18.47 -12.43
N PHE A 12 8.93 18.41 -11.46
CA PHE A 12 8.45 17.17 -10.86
C PHE A 12 6.95 17.06 -11.10
N PHE A 13 6.54 16.67 -12.31
CA PHE A 13 5.21 16.12 -12.55
C PHE A 13 5.13 15.58 -13.99
N SER A 14 5.33 14.28 -14.20
CA SER A 14 4.54 13.48 -15.15
C SER A 14 4.99 12.02 -15.19
N MET A 15 4.01 11.16 -15.42
CA MET A 15 4.12 9.77 -15.89
C MET A 15 4.57 8.71 -14.89
N PHE A 16 3.60 8.27 -14.08
CA PHE A 16 3.39 6.83 -13.86
C PHE A 16 1.88 6.55 -13.84
N LEU A 17 1.30 6.53 -15.03
CA LEU A 17 -0.12 6.27 -15.29
C LEU A 17 -0.24 5.26 -16.44
N LEU A 18 0.58 4.22 -16.45
CA LEU A 18 0.44 3.09 -17.37
C LEU A 18 0.91 1.80 -16.68
N GLY A 19 -0.04 1.12 -16.07
CA GLY A 19 0.15 -0.19 -15.46
C GLY A 19 -1.16 -0.80 -14.98
N ILE A 20 -2.27 -0.52 -15.67
CA ILE A 20 -3.52 -1.25 -15.45
C ILE A 20 -3.35 -2.60 -16.16
N ASN A 21 -2.72 -3.57 -15.49
CA ASN A 21 -2.91 -4.96 -15.86
C ASN A 21 -4.33 -5.33 -15.45
N ALA A 22 -5.30 -4.99 -16.30
CA ALA A 22 -6.64 -5.54 -16.20
C ALA A 22 -6.50 -7.05 -16.43
N TYR A 23 -6.54 -7.81 -15.34
CA TYR A 23 -6.61 -9.26 -15.39
C TYR A 23 -7.92 -9.62 -16.10
N SER A 24 -7.82 -10.07 -17.34
CA SER A 24 -8.92 -10.62 -18.11
C SER A 24 -9.26 -12.00 -17.53
N ASN A 25 -10.20 -12.05 -16.57
CA ASN A 25 -10.82 -13.31 -16.20
C ASN A 25 -11.80 -13.72 -17.30
N ASN A 26 -11.41 -14.76 -18.04
CA ASN A 26 -12.27 -15.46 -18.98
C ASN A 26 -13.51 -15.99 -18.26
N GLY A 27 -14.69 -15.59 -18.73
CA GLY A 27 -15.91 -16.41 -18.70
C GLY A 27 -16.49 -16.78 -17.34
N ASP A 28 -17.05 -15.82 -16.63
CA ASP A 28 -18.33 -16.01 -15.92
C ASP A 28 -18.98 -14.64 -15.69
N GLY A 29 -20.29 -14.54 -15.87
CA GLY A 29 -21.08 -13.30 -15.95
C GLY A 29 -21.16 -12.51 -14.64
N THR A 30 -20.02 -12.11 -14.09
CA THR A 30 -19.92 -11.16 -12.98
C THR A 30 -19.89 -9.75 -13.54
N VAL A 31 -20.88 -8.94 -13.15
CA VAL A 31 -20.88 -7.48 -13.20
C VAL A 31 -19.46 -6.97 -12.94
N PRO A 32 -18.92 -5.96 -13.67
CA PRO A 32 -17.55 -5.47 -13.48
C PRO A 32 -17.25 -5.27 -11.99
N GLY A 33 -16.61 -6.27 -11.40
CA GLY A 33 -16.71 -6.50 -9.97
C GLY A 33 -15.97 -5.41 -9.23
N SER A 34 -16.63 -4.72 -8.31
CA SER A 34 -15.98 -3.81 -7.38
C SER A 34 -14.86 -4.59 -6.67
N VAL A 35 -13.62 -4.28 -7.00
CA VAL A 35 -12.42 -4.82 -6.35
C VAL A 35 -11.77 -3.72 -5.54
N ASN A 36 -11.01 -4.13 -4.55
CA ASN A 36 -10.06 -3.26 -3.90
C ASN A 36 -8.68 -3.53 -4.50
N THR A 37 -7.89 -2.47 -4.71
CA THR A 37 -6.55 -2.52 -5.29
C THR A 37 -5.59 -1.83 -4.34
N ILE A 38 -4.55 -2.52 -3.88
CA ILE A 38 -3.46 -1.91 -3.12
C ILE A 38 -2.27 -1.78 -4.06
N THR A 39 -1.72 -0.57 -4.14
CA THR A 39 -0.52 -0.27 -4.90
C THR A 39 0.59 0.15 -3.95
N ARG A 40 1.77 -0.46 -4.08
CA ARG A 40 3.01 -0.06 -3.41
C ARG A 40 3.92 0.64 -4.40
N THR A 41 4.49 1.76 -4.00
CA THR A 41 5.56 2.41 -4.77
C THR A 41 6.86 2.29 -3.98
N ALA A 42 7.95 2.03 -4.68
CA ALA A 42 9.27 2.00 -4.09
C ALA A 42 9.62 3.37 -3.49
N CYS A 43 10.38 3.32 -2.41
CA CYS A 43 11.01 4.48 -1.81
C CYS A 43 12.04 5.07 -2.77
N LEU A 44 12.07 6.40 -2.85
CA LEU A 44 13.14 7.10 -3.55
C LEU A 44 14.49 6.80 -2.86
N PRO A 45 15.56 6.51 -3.62
CA PRO A 45 16.89 6.32 -3.04
C PRO A 45 17.29 7.52 -2.18
N GLY A 46 17.78 7.25 -0.96
CA GLY A 46 18.24 8.28 -0.02
C GLY A 46 17.15 8.97 0.79
N PHE A 47 15.87 8.62 0.64
CA PHE A 47 14.80 9.13 1.49
C PHE A 47 14.69 8.32 2.78
N ALA A 48 15.07 8.94 3.90
CA ALA A 48 14.99 8.30 5.22
C ALA A 48 13.53 8.07 5.63
N GLY A 49 13.28 6.98 6.37
CA GLY A 49 11.96 6.65 6.91
C GLY A 49 11.03 5.91 5.95
N CYS A 50 11.51 5.50 4.77
CA CYS A 50 10.79 4.64 3.83
C CYS A 50 11.60 3.36 3.62
N SER A 51 10.93 2.21 3.61
CA SER A 51 11.53 0.89 3.36
C SER A 51 11.01 0.22 2.09
N ASN A 52 11.94 -0.36 1.33
CA ASN A 52 11.67 -1.22 0.18
C ASN A 52 11.59 -2.70 0.56
N ASP A 53 11.65 -3.06 1.85
CA ASP A 53 11.56 -4.45 2.31
C ASP A 53 10.21 -5.07 1.95
N ASP A 54 10.20 -6.33 1.52
CA ASP A 54 8.96 -7.03 1.20
C ASP A 54 8.09 -7.24 2.44
N ILE A 55 6.78 -7.10 2.26
CA ILE A 55 5.80 -7.38 3.32
C ILE A 55 4.70 -8.30 2.81
N ASN A 56 4.26 -9.21 3.66
CA ASN A 56 3.08 -10.03 3.43
C ASN A 56 1.87 -9.32 4.02
N ILE A 57 0.85 -9.11 3.19
CA ILE A 57 -0.44 -8.60 3.64
C ILE A 57 -1.45 -9.73 3.51
N ARG A 58 -2.07 -10.07 4.64
CA ARG A 58 -3.21 -10.96 4.70
C ARG A 58 -4.49 -10.16 4.77
N LEU A 59 -5.36 -10.37 3.79
CA LEU A 59 -6.67 -9.72 3.71
C LEU A 59 -7.77 -10.74 4.02
N SER A 60 -8.77 -10.32 4.80
CA SER A 60 -9.93 -11.16 5.11
C SER A 60 -11.22 -10.36 5.17
N THR A 61 -12.34 -11.07 5.11
CA THR A 61 -13.65 -10.52 5.42
C THR A 61 -13.75 -10.17 6.91
N ALA A 62 -14.77 -9.39 7.27
CA ALA A 62 -15.06 -9.04 8.67
C ALA A 62 -15.38 -10.26 9.55
N VAL A 63 -15.87 -11.35 8.96
CA VAL A 63 -16.36 -12.55 9.68
C VAL A 63 -15.33 -13.69 9.61
N GLY A 64 -14.22 -13.51 8.87
CA GLY A 64 -13.23 -14.54 8.63
C GLY A 64 -13.73 -15.60 7.63
N ILE A 65 -12.79 -16.35 7.07
CA ILE A 65 -12.93 -17.29 5.94
C ILE A 65 -12.80 -16.57 4.58
N GLY A 66 -11.65 -16.74 3.93
CA GLY A 66 -11.24 -16.08 2.69
C GLY A 66 -9.90 -15.34 2.78
N ALA A 67 -8.92 -15.87 3.52
CA ALA A 67 -7.63 -15.22 3.71
C ALA A 67 -6.76 -15.31 2.44
N SER A 68 -6.72 -14.26 1.62
CA SER A 68 -5.64 -14.07 0.65
C SER A 68 -4.42 -13.54 1.39
N THR A 69 -3.23 -14.08 1.11
CA THR A 69 -1.96 -13.55 1.62
C THR A 69 -1.08 -13.26 0.42
N GLU A 70 -0.79 -11.99 0.21
CA GLU A 70 0.02 -11.52 -0.92
C GLU A 70 1.30 -10.89 -0.41
N THR A 71 2.40 -11.15 -1.10
CA THR A 71 3.68 -10.48 -0.86
C THR A 71 3.76 -9.23 -1.72
N PHE A 72 3.87 -8.07 -1.09
CA PHE A 72 4.08 -6.80 -1.77
C PHE A 72 5.56 -6.49 -1.82
N SER A 73 6.14 -6.58 -3.01
CA SER A 73 7.50 -6.10 -3.28
C SER A 73 7.52 -4.58 -3.49
N ALA A 74 8.70 -3.97 -3.56
CA ALA A 74 8.82 -2.59 -4.00
C ALA A 74 8.29 -2.44 -5.44
N ASN A 75 7.41 -1.46 -5.70
CA ASN A 75 6.68 -1.27 -6.96
C ASN A 75 5.77 -2.45 -7.36
N ASP A 76 4.78 -2.74 -6.53
CA ASP A 76 3.88 -3.87 -6.72
C ASP A 76 2.41 -3.47 -6.58
N LEU A 77 1.51 -4.26 -7.16
CA LEU A 77 0.07 -4.02 -7.13
C LEU A 77 -0.69 -5.34 -7.06
N HIS A 78 -1.62 -5.40 -6.11
CA HIS A 78 -2.50 -6.56 -5.94
C HIS A 78 -3.96 -6.12 -5.85
N THR A 79 -4.84 -6.95 -6.42
CA THR A 79 -6.30 -6.75 -6.40
C THR A 79 -6.98 -7.84 -5.60
N TYR A 80 -8.04 -7.48 -4.88
CA TYR A 80 -8.77 -8.40 -4.02
C TYR A 80 -10.26 -8.08 -4.00
N PRO A 81 -11.12 -9.06 -3.64
CA PRO A 81 -12.56 -8.85 -3.50
C PRO A 81 -12.89 -7.66 -2.58
N ILE A 82 -13.89 -6.85 -2.94
CA ILE A 82 -14.25 -5.64 -2.16
C ILE A 82 -14.65 -5.93 -0.70
N ASN A 83 -15.17 -7.13 -0.43
CA ASN A 83 -15.58 -7.56 0.90
C ASN A 83 -14.40 -7.96 1.81
N GLN A 84 -13.19 -8.08 1.28
CA GLN A 84 -11.98 -8.28 2.08
C GLN A 84 -11.45 -6.92 2.53
N THR A 85 -11.77 -6.56 3.77
CA THR A 85 -11.45 -5.24 4.34
C THR A 85 -10.58 -5.29 5.58
N ARG A 86 -10.38 -6.48 6.17
CA ARG A 86 -9.54 -6.67 7.37
C ARG A 86 -8.13 -7.02 6.94
N ILE A 87 -7.15 -6.42 7.60
CA ILE A 87 -5.74 -6.45 7.21
C ILE A 87 -4.90 -6.96 8.38
N LYS A 88 -4.01 -7.90 8.11
CA LYS A 88 -2.91 -8.26 8.99
C LYS A 88 -1.62 -8.25 8.18
N VAL A 89 -0.56 -7.69 8.74
CA VAL A 89 0.72 -7.52 8.05
C VAL A 89 1.78 -8.38 8.72
N THR A 90 2.70 -8.92 7.93
CA THR A 90 3.92 -9.59 8.40
C THR A 90 5.09 -9.15 7.53
N LYS A 91 6.21 -8.73 8.13
CA LYS A 91 7.43 -8.41 7.37
C LYS A 91 8.09 -9.68 6.86
N THR A 92 8.41 -9.72 5.57
CA THR A 92 9.07 -10.86 4.94
C THR A 92 10.52 -10.94 5.43
N GLY A 93 11.04 -12.16 5.60
CA GLY A 93 12.41 -12.41 6.10
C GLY A 93 12.54 -12.43 7.63
N THR A 94 11.84 -11.56 8.36
CA THR A 94 11.87 -11.57 9.85
C THR A 94 10.66 -12.28 10.46
N GLY A 95 9.52 -12.36 9.75
CA GLY A 95 8.30 -12.96 10.28
C GLY A 95 7.59 -12.12 11.35
N ILE A 96 8.07 -10.90 11.61
CA ILE A 96 7.47 -9.99 12.59
C ILE A 96 6.10 -9.54 12.08
N ALA A 97 5.05 -9.76 12.86
CA ALA A 97 3.67 -9.43 12.51
C ALA A 97 3.23 -8.05 13.04
N SER A 98 2.11 -7.54 12.53
CA SER A 98 1.40 -6.40 13.09
C SER A 98 0.79 -6.73 14.46
N THR A 99 0.68 -5.73 15.33
CA THR A 99 0.14 -5.88 16.71
C THR A 99 -1.31 -6.35 16.78
N GLY A 100 -2.05 -6.19 15.68
CA GLY A 100 -3.44 -6.61 15.60
C GLY A 100 -3.91 -6.75 14.15
N THR A 101 -5.23 -6.81 14.01
CA THR A 101 -5.92 -6.80 12.73
C THR A 101 -6.61 -5.46 12.53
N TYR A 102 -6.33 -4.83 11.40
CA TYR A 102 -6.75 -3.49 11.04
C TYR A 102 -7.85 -3.55 9.98
N SER A 103 -8.48 -2.41 9.68
CA SER A 103 -9.45 -2.32 8.59
C SER A 103 -8.93 -1.35 7.54
N LEU A 104 -9.26 -1.59 6.27
CA LEU A 104 -9.02 -0.63 5.21
C LEU A 104 -9.74 0.70 5.51
N PRO A 105 -9.13 1.85 5.18
CA PRO A 105 -9.77 3.13 5.40
C PRO A 105 -11.09 3.24 4.62
N ALA A 106 -12.10 3.83 5.25
CA ALA A 106 -13.44 3.92 4.66
C ALA A 106 -13.59 5.13 3.73
N ALA A 107 -13.06 6.30 4.10
CA ALA A 107 -13.15 7.51 3.29
C ALA A 107 -11.88 7.76 2.46
N ILE A 108 -12.02 8.46 1.34
CA ILE A 108 -10.88 8.88 0.51
C ILE A 108 -10.08 9.93 1.29
N GLY A 109 -8.76 9.77 1.33
CA GLY A 109 -7.85 10.58 2.13
C GLY A 109 -7.52 10.00 3.50
N ASP A 110 -8.34 9.08 4.02
CA ASP A 110 -8.08 8.42 5.29
C ASP A 110 -6.89 7.46 5.19
N GLN A 111 -6.21 7.30 6.33
CA GLN A 111 -5.08 6.43 6.49
C GLN A 111 -5.30 5.48 7.66
N VAL A 112 -4.84 4.25 7.50
CA VAL A 112 -4.64 3.32 8.62
C VAL A 112 -3.15 3.11 8.82
N VAL A 113 -2.72 3.25 10.07
CA VAL A 113 -1.35 3.06 10.50
C VAL A 113 -1.26 1.73 11.25
N ILE A 114 -0.40 0.85 10.78
CA ILE A 114 -0.27 -0.54 11.21
C ILE A 114 1.13 -0.72 11.80
N PRO A 115 1.30 -0.59 13.12
CA PRO A 115 2.57 -0.84 13.78
C PRO A 115 2.89 -2.34 13.87
N SER A 116 4.19 -2.66 13.82
CA SER A 116 4.73 -3.98 14.13
C SER A 116 4.72 -4.28 15.63
N THR A 117 4.73 -5.57 16.00
CA THR A 117 4.89 -6.00 17.39
C THR A 117 6.30 -5.87 17.94
N ASP A 118 7.30 -5.71 17.07
CA ASP A 118 8.70 -5.66 17.48
C ASP A 118 9.10 -4.23 17.87
N GLY A 119 9.68 -4.08 19.06
CA GLY A 119 10.25 -2.82 19.56
C GLY A 119 11.72 -2.63 19.19
N ILE A 120 12.37 -3.61 18.57
CA ILE A 120 13.80 -3.59 18.22
C ILE A 120 14.01 -3.24 16.76
N LEU A 121 13.25 -3.86 15.85
CA LEU A 121 13.22 -3.52 14.42
C LEU A 121 11.80 -3.09 14.00
N PRO A 122 11.32 -1.96 14.54
CA PRO A 122 9.96 -1.53 14.28
C PRO A 122 9.79 -1.23 12.80
N TYR A 123 8.68 -1.71 12.24
CA TYR A 123 8.19 -1.24 10.97
C TYR A 123 6.77 -0.72 11.15
N THR A 124 6.44 0.29 10.37
CA THR A 124 5.10 0.86 10.30
C THR A 124 4.60 0.73 8.87
N VAL A 125 3.45 0.11 8.70
CA VAL A 125 2.76 0.09 7.42
C VAL A 125 1.64 1.12 7.42
N ILE A 126 1.59 1.95 6.39
CA ILE A 126 0.57 2.97 6.21
C ILE A 126 -0.21 2.62 4.94
N ILE A 127 -1.52 2.48 5.06
CA ILE A 127 -2.41 2.27 3.92
C ILE A 127 -3.36 3.47 3.83
N THR A 128 -3.29 4.19 2.71
CA THR A 128 -4.11 5.37 2.44
C THR A 128 -5.12 5.07 1.35
N LYS A 129 -6.39 5.45 1.52
CA LYS A 129 -7.38 5.34 0.45
C LYS A 129 -7.28 6.52 -0.49
N THR A 130 -7.04 6.26 -1.78
CA THR A 130 -6.83 7.29 -2.80
C THR A 130 -8.05 7.47 -3.70
N ALA A 131 -8.86 6.43 -3.89
CA ALA A 131 -10.13 6.48 -4.61
C ALA A 131 -11.05 5.34 -4.16
N ALA A 132 -12.24 5.24 -4.77
CA ALA A 132 -13.13 4.09 -4.55
C ALA A 132 -12.41 2.79 -4.95
N GLY A 133 -12.24 1.88 -3.99
CA GLY A 133 -11.52 0.62 -4.20
C GLY A 133 -10.02 0.78 -4.49
N GLN A 134 -9.41 1.94 -4.28
CA GLN A 134 -7.98 2.15 -4.54
C GLN A 134 -7.25 2.60 -3.27
N PHE A 135 -6.14 1.93 -3.00
CA PHE A 135 -5.33 2.13 -1.80
C PHE A 135 -3.85 2.21 -2.16
N LYS A 136 -3.14 3.09 -1.47
CA LYS A 136 -1.69 3.22 -1.54
C LYS A 136 -1.06 2.65 -0.28
N LEU A 137 -0.05 1.80 -0.46
CA LEU A 137 0.73 1.17 0.59
C LEU A 137 2.09 1.84 0.71
N GLN A 138 2.48 2.18 1.94
CA GLN A 138 3.80 2.68 2.30
C GLN A 138 4.34 1.88 3.47
N VAL A 139 5.64 1.62 3.46
CA VAL A 139 6.35 0.92 4.54
C VAL A 139 7.41 1.86 5.08
N SER A 140 7.43 2.03 6.39
CA SER A 140 8.42 2.80 7.12
C SER A 140 9.19 1.90 8.07
N ASN A 141 10.48 2.18 8.24
CA ASN A 141 11.36 1.57 9.24
C ASN A 141 11.46 2.42 10.52
N LEU A 142 10.55 3.38 10.70
CA LEU A 142 10.44 4.18 11.91
C LEU A 142 9.31 3.63 12.79
N SER A 143 9.55 3.51 14.09
CA SER A 143 8.47 3.44 15.08
C SER A 143 7.83 4.81 15.21
N LEU A 144 6.50 4.86 15.12
CA LEU A 144 5.71 6.04 15.51
C LEU A 144 5.45 6.05 17.02
#